data_AF-A0A960HNW6-F1
#
_entry.id   AF-A0A960HNW6-F1
#
_cell.length_a   1.000
_cell.length_b   1.000
_cell.length_c   1.000
_cell.angle_alpha   90.00
_cell.angle_beta   90.00
_cell.angle_gamma   90.00
#
_symmetry.space_group_name_H-M   'P 1'
#
loop_
_entity.id
_entity.type
_entity.pdbx_description
1 polymer ?
#
loop_
_entity_poly.entity_id
_entity_poly.type
_entity_poly.pdbx_seq_one_letter_code
_entity_poly.pdbx_strand_id
1 'polypeptide(L)'
;AFAVASATLVWAASRPGPVAAALSWRPLRGLGLISYGLYLYHWPVVVLLSFPRVDWAPVPLFVARVAISLALAIASYVAIEQPIRRGNLAWPTRNVLWAGAGALATAILVVFLAVPAAPEPEVAAPAPAVVEAPRST
;
A
#
# COMPACT_ATOMS: atom_id res chain seq x y z
N ALA A 1 13.53 28.86 -11.95
CA ALA A 1 13.38 27.66 -12.81
C ALA A 1 12.08 26.91 -12.53
N PHE A 2 11.88 26.33 -11.34
CA PHE A 2 10.70 25.50 -11.03
C PHE A 2 9.34 26.20 -11.19
N ALA A 3 9.21 27.46 -10.75
CA ALA A 3 7.95 28.21 -10.90
C ALA A 3 7.57 28.46 -12.36
N VAL A 4 8.55 28.71 -13.23
CA VAL A 4 8.32 28.88 -14.66
C VAL A 4 7.94 27.54 -15.29
N ALA A 5 8.64 26.46 -14.92
CA ALA A 5 8.34 25.11 -15.41
C ALA A 5 6.95 24.61 -14.98
N SER A 6 6.51 24.90 -13.76
CA SER A 6 5.15 24.54 -13.31
C SER A 6 4.09 25.39 -14.01
N ALA A 7 4.33 26.69 -14.17
CA ALA A 7 3.41 27.57 -14.91
C ALA A 7 3.25 27.14 -16.38
N THR A 8 4.34 26.79 -17.07
CA THR A 8 4.28 26.30 -18.45
C THR A 8 3.57 24.96 -18.56
N LEU A 9 3.81 24.04 -17.62
CA LEU A 9 3.11 22.76 -17.56
C LEU A 9 1.60 22.94 -17.37
N VAL A 10 1.18 23.78 -16.41
CA VAL A 10 -0.25 24.07 -16.18
C VAL A 10 -0.87 24.69 -17.42
N TRP A 11 -0.22 25.68 -18.03
CA TRP A 11 -0.68 26.31 -19.26
C TRP A 11 -0.86 25.30 -20.42
N ALA A 12 0.08 24.38 -20.58
CA ALA A 12 0.00 23.33 -21.59
C ALA A 12 -1.10 22.29 -21.29
N ALA A 13 -1.33 21.98 -20.01
CA ALA A 13 -2.37 21.06 -19.56
C ALA A 13 -3.80 21.65 -19.62
N SER A 14 -3.94 22.98 -19.58
CA SER A 14 -5.24 23.67 -19.65
C SER A 14 -5.83 23.77 -21.07
N ARG A 15 -5.14 23.26 -22.09
CA ARG A 15 -5.58 23.33 -23.50
C ARG A 15 -5.65 21.95 -24.14
N PRO A 16 -6.53 21.73 -25.12
CA PRO A 16 -6.54 20.49 -25.89
C PRO A 16 -5.17 20.25 -26.52
N GLY A 17 -4.57 19.09 -26.26
CA GLY A 17 -3.22 18.78 -26.73
C GLY A 17 -2.65 17.49 -26.12
N PRO A 18 -1.44 17.08 -26.54
CA PRO A 18 -0.83 15.83 -26.11
C PRO A 18 -0.54 15.79 -24.60
N VAL A 19 -0.16 16.93 -24.01
CA VAL A 19 0.07 17.06 -22.56
C VAL A 19 -1.22 16.87 -21.78
N ALA A 20 -2.30 17.53 -22.20
CA ALA A 20 -3.62 17.35 -21.59
C ALA A 20 -4.14 15.92 -21.77
N ALA A 21 -3.92 15.29 -22.93
CA ALA A 21 -4.31 13.90 -23.18
C ALA A 21 -3.55 12.92 -22.26
N ALA A 22 -2.23 13.10 -22.11
CA ALA A 22 -1.40 12.29 -21.23
C ALA A 22 -1.81 12.42 -19.75
N LEU A 23 -2.02 13.66 -19.26
CA LEU A 23 -2.46 13.92 -17.88
C LEU A 23 -3.92 13.53 -17.63
N SER A 24 -4.74 13.49 -18.67
CA SER A 24 -6.14 13.05 -18.58
C SER A 24 -6.30 11.53 -18.55
N TRP A 25 -5.19 10.78 -18.61
CA TRP A 25 -5.24 9.33 -18.51
C TRP A 25 -5.91 8.90 -17.19
N ARG A 26 -6.93 8.04 -17.31
CA ARG A 26 -7.77 7.59 -16.19
C ARG A 26 -7.00 7.16 -14.93
N PRO A 27 -5.95 6.33 -15.00
CA PRO A 27 -5.21 5.94 -13.80
C PRO A 27 -4.41 7.08 -13.17
N LEU A 28 -3.82 7.99 -13.95
CA LEU A 28 -3.13 9.18 -13.43
C LEU A 28 -4.09 10.10 -12.69
N ARG A 29 -5.29 10.33 -13.27
CA ARG A 29 -6.36 11.06 -12.59
C ARG A 29 -6.80 10.35 -11.31
N GLY A 30 -6.97 9.03 -11.34
CA GLY A 30 -7.33 8.23 -10.16
C GLY A 30 -6.32 8.37 -9.02
N LEU A 31 -5.03 8.31 -9.33
CA LEU A 31 -3.94 8.55 -8.38
C LEU A 31 -3.98 9.97 -7.80
N GLY A 32 -4.21 10.99 -8.65
CA GLY A 32 -4.35 12.36 -8.19
C GLY A 32 -5.53 12.54 -7.22
N LEU A 33 -6.64 11.83 -7.44
CA LEU A 33 -7.82 11.87 -6.60
C LEU A 33 -7.60 11.30 -5.20
N ILE A 34 -6.85 10.21 -5.07
CA ILE A 34 -6.55 9.57 -3.77
C ILE A 34 -5.25 10.08 -3.12
N SER A 35 -4.55 11.02 -3.78
CA SER A 35 -3.21 11.48 -3.36
C SER A 35 -3.19 12.06 -1.94
N TYR A 36 -4.26 12.73 -1.54
CA TYR A 36 -4.42 13.26 -0.19
C TYR A 36 -4.50 12.15 0.86
N GLY A 37 -5.39 11.17 0.68
CA GLY A 37 -5.46 9.99 1.54
C GLY A 37 -4.13 9.22 1.57
N LEU A 38 -3.48 9.06 0.42
CA LEU A 38 -2.19 8.35 0.33
C LEU A 38 -1.11 9.06 1.16
N TYR A 39 -1.03 10.39 1.07
CA TYR A 39 -0.13 11.20 1.89
C TYR A 39 -0.41 11.04 3.39
N LEU A 40 -1.67 10.95 3.81
CA LEU A 40 -2.01 10.76 5.21
C LEU A 40 -1.65 9.37 5.74
N TYR A 41 -1.98 8.30 5.00
CA TYR A 41 -1.88 6.94 5.52
C TYR A 41 -0.52 6.28 5.29
N HIS A 42 0.26 6.70 4.29
CA HIS A 42 1.53 6.01 4.00
C HIS A 42 2.53 6.08 5.17
N TRP A 43 2.65 7.22 5.83
CA TRP A 43 3.60 7.38 6.92
C TRP A 43 3.23 6.53 8.15
N PRO A 44 1.99 6.58 8.69
CA PRO A 44 1.57 5.67 9.77
C PRO A 44 1.74 4.20 9.43
N VAL A 45 1.42 3.80 8.20
CA VAL A 45 1.59 2.42 7.74
C VAL A 45 3.06 2.01 7.79
N VAL A 46 3.97 2.85 7.28
CA VAL A 46 5.42 2.59 7.34
C VAL A 46 5.88 2.44 8.79
N VAL A 47 5.46 3.33 9.69
CA VAL A 47 5.84 3.26 11.12
C VAL A 47 5.32 1.97 11.76
N LEU A 48 4.05 1.62 11.53
CA LEU A 48 3.41 0.41 12.08
C LEU A 48 4.02 -0.90 11.53
N LEU A 49 4.51 -0.90 10.29
CA LEU A 49 5.18 -2.04 9.66
C LEU A 49 6.72 -1.99 9.79
N SER A 50 7.26 -1.06 10.56
CA SER A 50 8.71 -1.00 10.85
C SER A 50 9.05 -1.41 12.28
N PHE A 51 8.07 -1.88 13.06
CA PHE A 51 8.33 -2.37 14.40
C PHE A 51 9.22 -3.63 14.38
N PRO A 52 10.10 -3.82 15.38
CA PRO A 52 11.04 -4.96 15.46
C PRO A 52 10.39 -6.35 15.48
N ARG A 53 9.06 -6.44 15.52
CA ARG A 53 8.29 -7.69 15.54
C ARG A 53 7.89 -8.15 14.14
N VAL A 54 8.22 -7.40 13.10
CA VAL A 54 7.88 -7.68 11.70
C VAL A 54 9.14 -8.16 10.96
N ASP A 55 9.46 -9.44 11.10
CA ASP A 55 10.63 -10.07 10.45
C ASP A 55 10.31 -10.47 9.00
N TRP A 56 9.96 -9.49 8.17
CA TRP A 56 9.67 -9.71 6.75
C TRP A 56 10.87 -9.34 5.89
N ALA A 57 11.07 -10.09 4.80
CA ALA A 57 12.04 -9.72 3.79
C ALA A 57 11.73 -8.32 3.20
N PRO A 58 12.74 -7.55 2.74
CA PRO A 58 12.56 -6.15 2.35
C PRO A 58 11.52 -5.93 1.25
N VAL A 59 11.45 -6.83 0.27
CA VAL A 59 10.54 -6.72 -0.89
C VAL A 59 9.08 -6.98 -0.50
N PRO A 60 8.71 -8.11 0.16
CA PRO A 60 7.37 -8.32 0.70
C PRO A 60 6.89 -7.18 1.60
N LEU A 61 7.78 -6.66 2.46
CA LEU A 61 7.46 -5.60 3.39
C LEU A 61 7.15 -4.28 2.67
N PHE A 62 7.93 -3.94 1.64
CA PHE A 62 7.66 -2.78 0.79
C PHE A 62 6.31 -2.90 0.08
N VAL A 63 6.04 -4.06 -0.54
CA VAL A 63 4.79 -4.33 -1.25
C VAL A 63 3.59 -4.21 -0.32
N ALA A 64 3.67 -4.78 0.89
CA ALA A 64 2.60 -4.67 1.89
C ALA A 64 2.36 -3.22 2.34
N ARG A 65 3.41 -2.44 2.61
CA ARG A 65 3.28 -1.01 2.97
C ARG A 65 2.57 -0.22 1.87
N VAL A 66 2.98 -0.41 0.62
CA VAL A 66 2.36 0.28 -0.53
C VAL A 66 0.90 -0.12 -0.68
N ALA A 67 0.59 -1.42 -0.60
CA ALA A 67 -0.77 -1.92 -0.77
C ALA A 67 -1.72 -1.46 0.34
N ILE A 68 -1.30 -1.53 1.61
CA ILE A 68 -2.09 -1.07 2.75
C ILE A 68 -2.33 0.44 2.67
N SER A 69 -1.30 1.22 2.30
CA SER A 69 -1.43 2.68 2.13
C SER A 69 -2.43 3.04 1.04
N LEU A 70 -2.35 2.36 -0.12
CA LEU A 70 -3.30 2.54 -1.23
C LEU A 70 -4.72 2.15 -0.83
N ALA A 71 -4.89 1.02 -0.14
CA ALA A 71 -6.19 0.54 0.30
C ALA A 71 -6.86 1.54 1.26
N LEU A 72 -6.10 2.04 2.25
CA LEU A 72 -6.60 3.07 3.18
C LEU A 72 -6.93 4.38 2.46
N ALA A 73 -6.08 4.80 1.52
CA ALA A 73 -6.32 5.99 0.72
C ALA A 73 -7.60 5.89 -0.11
N ILE A 74 -7.82 4.76 -0.79
CA ILE A 74 -9.04 4.51 -1.59
C ILE A 74 -10.27 4.46 -0.68
N ALA A 75 -10.18 3.76 0.45
CA ALA A 75 -11.28 3.66 1.40
C ALA A 75 -11.66 5.04 1.94
N SER A 76 -10.69 5.85 2.36
CA SER A 76 -10.91 7.22 2.83
C SER A 76 -11.47 8.12 1.73
N TYR A 77 -10.96 8.00 0.51
CA TYR A 77 -11.47 8.76 -0.63
C TYR A 77 -12.96 8.48 -0.88
N VAL A 78 -13.38 7.22 -0.87
CA VAL A 78 -14.79 6.88 -1.13
C VAL A 78 -15.69 7.12 0.09
N ALA A 79 -15.21 6.85 1.30
CA ALA A 79 -16.00 6.93 2.52
C ALA A 79 -16.12 8.35 3.08
N ILE A 80 -15.07 9.17 2.94
CA ILE A 80 -14.96 10.48 3.59
C ILE A 80 -14.89 11.59 2.55
N GLU A 81 -13.94 11.51 1.61
CA GLU A 81 -13.68 12.63 0.70
C GLU A 81 -14.79 12.81 -0.35
N GLN A 82 -15.29 11.73 -0.93
CA GLN A 82 -16.34 11.78 -1.96
C GLN A 82 -17.67 12.34 -1.43
N PRO A 83 -18.20 11.90 -0.26
CA PRO A 83 -19.43 12.46 0.30
C PRO A 83 -19.31 13.95 0.62
N ILE A 84 -18.19 14.37 1.19
CA ILE A 84 -17.92 15.77 1.52
C ILE A 84 -17.86 16.62 0.24
N ARG A 85 -17.12 16.16 -0.79
CA ARG A 85 -16.98 16.88 -2.08
C ARG A 85 -18.29 17.02 -2.84
N ARG A 86 -19.22 16.06 -2.71
CA ARG A 86 -20.49 16.05 -3.44
C ARG A 86 -21.64 16.71 -2.66
N GLY A 87 -21.41 17.18 -1.43
CA GLY A 87 -22.42 17.84 -0.60
C GLY A 87 -23.55 16.94 -0.09
N ASN A 88 -23.49 15.64 -0.36
CA ASN A 88 -24.50 14.68 0.04
C ASN A 88 -24.12 14.03 1.38
N LEU A 89 -24.48 14.70 2.48
CA LEU A 89 -24.36 14.17 3.85
C LEU A 89 -25.37 13.04 4.16
N ALA A 90 -26.12 12.56 3.17
CA ALA A 90 -26.92 11.35 3.28
C ALA A 90 -26.05 10.15 2.88
N TRP A 91 -25.40 9.51 3.85
CA TRP A 91 -24.53 8.35 3.63
C TRP A 91 -25.29 7.19 2.94
N PRO A 92 -25.00 6.83 1.68
CA PRO A 92 -25.48 5.58 1.12
C PRO A 92 -24.45 4.51 1.51
N THR A 93 -24.62 3.94 2.70
CA THR A 93 -23.72 2.95 3.33
C THR A 93 -23.26 1.87 2.34
N ARG A 94 -24.13 1.44 1.42
CA ARG A 94 -23.84 0.43 0.39
C ARG A 94 -22.61 0.73 -0.48
N ASN A 95 -22.42 1.97 -0.95
CA ASN A 95 -21.31 2.29 -1.85
C ASN A 95 -19.97 2.39 -1.10
N VAL A 96 -20.03 2.84 0.16
CA VAL A 96 -18.88 2.85 1.06
C VAL A 96 -18.44 1.42 1.38
N LEU A 97 -19.40 0.52 1.62
CA LEU A 97 -19.14 -0.89 1.89
C LEU A 97 -18.48 -1.60 0.70
N TRP A 98 -18.95 -1.40 -0.54
CA TRP A 98 -18.32 -2.01 -1.72
C TRP A 98 -16.91 -1.48 -2.00
N ALA A 99 -16.67 -0.19 -1.78
CA ALA A 99 -15.34 0.39 -1.95
C ALA A 99 -14.37 -0.08 -0.86
N GLY A 100 -14.81 -0.11 0.40
CA GLY A 100 -14.05 -0.71 1.51
C GLY A 100 -13.75 -2.18 1.26
N ALA A 101 -14.73 -2.94 0.76
CA ALA A 101 -14.56 -4.35 0.41
C ALA A 101 -13.56 -4.54 -0.73
N GLY A 102 -13.58 -3.70 -1.77
CA GLY A 102 -12.62 -3.74 -2.86
C GLY A 102 -11.19 -3.40 -2.40
N ALA A 103 -11.03 -2.39 -1.54
CA ALA A 103 -9.73 -2.02 -0.98
C ALA A 103 -9.18 -3.14 -0.08
N LEU A 104 -10.04 -3.73 0.76
CA LEU A 104 -9.70 -4.84 1.64
C LEU A 104 -9.31 -6.09 0.85
N ALA A 105 -10.10 -6.46 -0.17
CA ALA A 105 -9.80 -7.59 -1.04
C ALA A 105 -8.45 -7.41 -1.76
N THR A 106 -8.15 -6.19 -2.20
CA THR A 106 -6.86 -5.87 -2.84
C THR A 106 -5.71 -5.99 -1.85
N ALA A 107 -5.86 -5.45 -0.63
CA ALA A 107 -4.83 -5.58 0.41
C ALA A 107 -4.60 -7.05 0.80
N ILE A 108 -5.67 -7.82 0.99
CA ILE A 108 -5.62 -9.26 1.30
C ILE A 108 -4.91 -10.01 0.17
N LEU A 109 -5.31 -9.80 -1.08
CA LEU A 109 -4.66 -10.43 -2.23
C LEU A 109 -3.16 -10.14 -2.28
N VAL A 110 -2.77 -8.88 -2.05
CA VAL A 110 -1.35 -8.51 -2.06
C VAL A 110 -0.58 -9.15 -0.90
N VAL A 111 -1.17 -9.24 0.30
CA VAL A 111 -0.57 -9.96 1.43
C VAL A 111 -0.40 -11.45 1.10
N PHE A 112 -1.43 -12.10 0.56
CA PHE A 112 -1.36 -13.50 0.15
C PHE A 112 -0.29 -13.77 -0.91
N LEU A 113 -0.10 -12.85 -1.85
CA LEU A 113 0.93 -12.96 -2.89
C LEU A 113 2.34 -12.61 -2.39
N ALA A 114 2.47 -11.78 -1.35
CA ALA A 114 3.73 -11.31 -0.83
C ALA A 114 4.31 -12.18 0.30
N VAL A 115 3.49 -13.00 0.97
CA VAL A 115 3.94 -13.96 1.97
C VAL A 115 4.57 -15.16 1.26
N PRO A 116 5.90 -15.37 1.32
CA PRO A 116 6.49 -16.61 0.81
C PRO A 116 5.92 -17.79 1.60
N ALA A 117 5.62 -18.89 0.92
CA ALA A 117 5.26 -20.15 1.57
C ALA A 117 6.33 -20.45 2.64
N ALA A 118 5.88 -20.66 3.88
CA ALA A 118 6.80 -20.91 4.99
C ALA A 118 7.76 -22.04 4.60
N PRO A 119 9.08 -21.86 4.80
CA PRO A 119 10.01 -22.97 4.60
C PRO A 119 9.53 -24.13 5.49
N GLU A 120 9.46 -25.33 4.92
CA GLU A 120 9.11 -26.53 5.68
C GLU A 120 9.97 -26.58 6.94
N PRO A 121 9.41 -26.97 8.10
CA PRO A 121 10.19 -27.07 9.32
C PRO A 121 11.37 -28.00 9.05
N GLU A 122 12.57 -27.43 9.00
CA GLU A 122 13.80 -28.21 8.92
C GLU A 122 13.79 -29.11 10.15
N VAL A 123 13.50 -30.39 9.93
CA VAL A 123 13.52 -31.43 10.96
C VAL A 123 14.93 -31.39 11.52
N ALA A 124 15.07 -30.75 12.68
CA ALA A 124 16.34 -30.60 13.36
C ALA A 124 16.95 -31.98 13.48
N ALA A 125 18.02 -32.23 12.71
CA ALA A 125 18.76 -33.48 12.81
C ALA A 125 19.14 -33.67 14.28
N PRO A 126 18.91 -34.86 14.87
CA PRO A 126 19.22 -35.09 16.27
C PRO A 126 20.68 -34.69 16.51
N ALA A 127 20.90 -33.83 17.50
CA ALA A 127 22.23 -33.32 17.86
C ALA A 127 23.22 -34.50 17.94
N PRO A 128 24.42 -34.38 17.36
CA PRO A 128 25.40 -35.47 17.40
C PRO A 128 25.60 -35.85 18.86
N ALA A 129 25.36 -37.13 19.17
CA ALA A 129 25.55 -37.66 20.50
C ALA A 129 26.95 -37.25 20.98
N VAL A 130 27.00 -36.49 22.08
CA VAL A 130 28.25 -36.14 22.73
C VAL A 130 28.89 -37.46 23.18
N VAL A 131 29.84 -37.94 22.39
CA VAL A 131 30.68 -39.09 22.76
C VAL A 131 31.54 -38.60 23.91
N GLU A 132 31.07 -38.82 25.13
CA GLU A 132 31.81 -38.52 26.35
C GLU A 132 33.07 -39.41 26.36
N ALA A 133 34.23 -38.80 26.11
CA ALA A 133 35.50 -39.52 26.06
C ALA A 133 35.78 -40.18 27.43
N PRO A 134 36.37 -41.40 27.46
CA PRO A 134 36.62 -42.10 28.70
C PRO A 134 37.60 -41.31 29.57
N ARG A 135 37.17 -40.96 30.78
CA ARG A 135 38.01 -40.27 31.76
C ARG A 135 39.15 -41.20 32.15
N SER A 136 40.39 -40.85 31.77
CA SER A 136 41.59 -41.55 32.21
C SER A 136 41.83 -41.27 33.69
N THR A 137 41.77 -42.34 34.50
CA THR A 137 42.25 -42.39 35.89
C THR A 137 43.76 -42.31 35.97
#